data_AF-A0A835GY69-F1
#
_entry.id   AF-A0A835GY69-F1
#
_cell.length_a   1.000
_cell.length_b   1.000
_cell.length_c   1.000
_cell.angle_alpha   90.00
_cell.angle_beta   90.00
_cell.angle_gamma   90.00
#
_symmetry.space_group_name_H-M   'P 1'
#
loop_
_entity.id
_entity.type
_entity.pdbx_description
1 polymer ?
#
loop_
_entity_poly.entity_id
_entity_poly.type
_entity_poly.pdbx_seq_one_letter_code
_entity_poly.pdbx_strand_id
1 'polypeptide(L)'
;ADGLLHTACGTLNYVAQERITIPDILENEWFKKGYRPPDFEQGEDVSLDDVVAVFNDSKGLVSRETRFTSQRPANEIMSKIEEAAKPLGFNVHKNNYKMKLKGDKTGRKGHLNATRYKMIP
;
A
#
# COMPACT_ATOMS: atom_id res chain seq x y z
N ALA A 1 40.10 27.11 11.55
CA ALA A 1 40.78 25.84 11.86
C ALA A 1 39.85 24.71 11.42
N ASP A 2 39.78 24.45 10.11
CA ASP A 2 40.39 23.28 9.44
C ASP A 2 39.85 21.92 9.95
N GLY A 3 38.76 21.48 9.32
CA GLY A 3 38.13 20.18 9.55
C GLY A 3 37.63 19.60 8.23
N LEU A 4 38.58 19.32 7.35
CA LEU A 4 38.35 18.71 6.05
C LEU A 4 37.93 17.24 6.25
N LEU A 5 36.73 16.85 5.85
CA LEU A 5 36.43 15.47 5.46
C LEU A 5 36.00 15.47 4.01
N HIS A 6 37.00 15.33 3.12
CA HIS A 6 36.75 14.75 1.81
C HIS A 6 36.57 13.25 2.01
N THR A 7 35.41 12.72 1.62
CA THR A 7 35.27 11.29 1.34
C THR A 7 34.48 11.13 0.05
N ALA A 8 35.07 10.38 -0.87
CA ALA A 8 34.60 10.16 -2.21
C ALA A 8 33.29 9.35 -2.22
N CYS A 9 32.15 10.02 -2.28
CA CYS A 9 30.97 9.51 -2.96
C CYS A 9 30.08 10.71 -3.28
N GLY A 10 30.01 11.07 -4.57
CA GLY A 10 29.06 12.05 -5.05
C GLY A 10 27.63 11.54 -4.83
N THR A 11 27.03 11.91 -3.72
CA THR A 11 25.58 12.00 -3.56
C THR A 11 25.35 13.29 -2.80
N LEU A 12 24.71 14.26 -3.45
CA LEU A 12 24.30 15.51 -2.81
C LEU A 12 23.61 15.15 -1.50
N ASN A 13 24.07 15.75 -0.39
CA ASN A 13 23.42 15.69 0.90
C ASN A 13 21.97 16.15 0.74
N TYR A 14 21.06 15.21 0.48
CA TYR A 14 19.64 15.40 0.72
C TYR A 14 19.45 15.19 2.22
N VAL A 15 19.87 16.20 2.99
CA VAL A 15 19.33 16.41 4.32
C VAL A 15 17.83 16.58 4.08
N ALA A 16 17.02 15.63 4.55
CA ALA A 16 15.58 15.78 4.49
C ALA A 16 15.25 17.13 5.12
N GLN A 17 14.82 18.08 4.30
CA GLN A 17 14.49 19.43 4.77
C GLN A 17 13.51 19.27 5.93
N GLU A 18 13.92 19.87 7.03
CA GLU A 18 13.26 19.98 8.32
C GLU A 18 11.75 19.87 8.15
N ARG A 19 11.20 18.72 8.57
CA ARG A 19 9.75 18.55 8.61
C ARG A 19 9.20 19.69 9.45
N ILE A 20 8.29 20.47 8.86
CA ILE A 20 7.54 21.50 9.58
C ILE A 20 7.01 20.91 10.89
N THR A 21 7.32 21.57 12.00
CA THR A 21 6.93 21.09 13.33
C THR A 21 5.51 21.55 13.67
N ILE A 22 4.87 20.91 14.65
CA ILE A 22 3.57 21.36 15.13
C ILE A 22 3.60 22.83 15.59
N PRO A 23 4.62 23.29 16.36
CA PRO A 23 4.80 24.72 16.64
C PRO A 23 4.79 25.60 15.39
N ASP A 24 5.56 25.24 14.35
CA ASP A 24 5.65 26.03 13.11
C ASP A 24 4.29 26.11 12.37
N ILE A 25 3.46 25.06 12.44
CA ILE A 25 2.11 25.06 11.87
C ILE A 25 1.18 25.97 12.68
N LEU A 26 1.26 25.92 14.02
CA LEU A 26 0.43 26.75 14.91
C LEU A 26 0.73 28.24 14.76
N GLU A 27 1.95 28.59 14.32
CA GLU A 27 2.34 29.96 14.04
C GLU A 27 1.84 30.48 12.68
N ASN A 28 1.37 29.60 11.79
CA ASN A 28 0.96 29.95 10.44
C ASN A 28 -0.34 30.80 10.42
N GLU A 29 -0.31 31.92 9.70
CA GLU A 29 -1.43 32.87 9.61
C GLU A 29 -2.70 32.28 8.99
N TRP A 30 -2.57 31.35 8.03
CA TRP A 30 -3.72 30.62 7.48
C TRP A 30 -4.34 29.67 8.51
N PHE A 31 -3.49 29.03 9.34
CA PHE A 31 -3.95 28.09 10.36
C PHE A 31 -4.60 28.79 11.55
N LYS A 32 -4.10 29.96 11.98
CA LYS A 32 -4.70 30.74 13.08
C LYS A 32 -6.09 31.30 12.76
N LYS A 33 -6.42 31.48 11.47
CA LYS A 33 -7.68 32.11 11.06
C LYS A 33 -8.87 31.19 11.32
N GLY A 34 -9.50 31.36 12.49
CA GLY A 34 -10.68 30.60 12.91
C GLY A 34 -10.37 29.33 13.69
N TYR A 35 -9.10 29.04 13.97
CA TYR A 35 -8.73 27.93 14.84
C TYR A 35 -9.10 28.24 16.29
N ARG A 36 -9.86 27.33 16.90
CA ARG A 36 -10.09 27.31 18.35
C ARG A 36 -9.40 26.05 18.88
N PRO A 37 -8.34 26.17 19.70
CA PRO A 37 -7.79 25.01 20.37
C PRO A 37 -8.90 24.37 21.20
N PRO A 38 -9.06 23.05 21.17
CA PRO A 38 -10.01 22.40 22.05
C PRO A 38 -9.56 22.59 23.49
N ASP A 39 -10.47 23.03 24.36
CA ASP A 39 -10.25 23.00 25.80
C ASP A 39 -10.33 21.54 26.25
N PHE A 40 -9.19 20.86 26.25
CA PHE A 40 -9.08 19.52 26.79
C PHE A 40 -8.90 19.63 28.31
N GLU A 41 -9.90 19.20 29.08
CA GLU A 41 -9.66 18.94 30.50
C GLU A 41 -8.62 17.82 30.61
N GLN A 42 -7.53 18.07 31.34
CA GLN A 42 -6.53 17.04 31.59
C GLN A 42 -7.14 15.97 32.47
N GLY A 43 -7.50 14.84 31.85
CA GLY A 43 -7.80 13.62 32.55
C GLY A 43 -9.04 12.94 32.01
N GLU A 44 -8.87 12.18 30.95
CA GLU A 44 -9.41 10.82 30.91
C GLU A 44 -8.56 10.03 29.93
N ASP A 45 -8.07 8.87 30.38
CA ASP A 45 -7.38 7.91 29.54
C ASP A 45 -8.40 7.35 28.55
N VAL A 46 -8.56 8.04 27.42
CA VAL A 46 -9.47 7.63 26.36
C VAL A 46 -8.98 6.32 25.79
N SER A 47 -9.72 5.23 26.05
CA SER A 47 -9.36 3.90 25.56
C SER A 47 -9.31 3.92 24.03
N LEU A 48 -8.12 3.79 23.48
CA LEU A 48 -7.91 3.71 22.03
C LEU A 48 -8.38 2.37 21.45
N ASP A 49 -8.92 1.46 22.27
CA ASP A 49 -9.33 0.11 21.87
C ASP A 49 -10.34 0.10 20.72
N ASP A 50 -11.32 1.01 20.71
CA ASP A 50 -12.32 1.09 19.63
C ASP A 50 -11.69 1.53 18.30
N VAL A 51 -10.77 2.49 18.36
CA VAL A 51 -10.01 2.97 17.18
C VAL A 51 -9.07 1.87 16.70
N VAL A 52 -8.39 1.21 17.63
CA VAL A 52 -7.50 0.08 17.36
C VAL A 52 -8.28 -1.08 16.76
N ALA A 53 -9.50 -1.39 17.20
CA ALA A 53 -10.34 -2.43 16.63
C ALA A 53 -10.75 -2.12 15.19
N VAL A 54 -11.26 -0.91 14.94
CA VAL A 54 -11.70 -0.47 13.60
C VAL A 54 -10.55 -0.52 12.58
N PHE A 55 -9.33 -0.10 12.98
CA PHE A 55 -8.18 -0.06 12.08
C PHE A 55 -7.34 -1.35 12.08
N ASN A 56 -7.36 -2.17 13.14
CA ASN A 56 -6.69 -3.48 13.14
C ASN A 56 -7.45 -4.54 12.35
N ASP A 57 -8.77 -4.44 12.22
CA ASP A 57 -9.54 -5.36 11.37
C ASP A 57 -9.21 -5.18 9.88
N SER A 58 -8.65 -4.03 9.50
CA SER A 58 -8.15 -3.77 8.15
C SER A 58 -6.78 -4.41 7.84
N LYS A 59 -6.14 -5.08 8.82
CA LYS A 59 -4.95 -5.93 8.57
C LYS A 59 -5.30 -7.21 7.80
N GLY A 60 -6.59 -7.53 7.68
CA GLY A 60 -7.07 -8.47 6.68
C GLY A 60 -7.01 -7.82 5.30
N LEU A 61 -6.08 -8.26 4.45
CA LEU A 61 -6.01 -7.95 3.02
C LEU A 61 -7.43 -7.76 2.45
N VAL A 62 -7.90 -6.51 2.31
CA VAL A 62 -9.19 -6.23 1.70
C VAL A 62 -9.07 -6.68 0.25
N SER A 63 -9.59 -7.86 -0.04
CA SER A 63 -9.54 -8.46 -1.37
C SER A 63 -10.43 -7.62 -2.27
N ARG A 64 -9.83 -6.67 -2.98
CA ARG A 64 -10.53 -5.87 -3.99
C ARG A 64 -10.92 -6.81 -5.14
N GLU A 65 -12.17 -7.25 -5.14
CA GLU A 65 -12.72 -8.05 -6.25
C GLU A 65 -12.85 -7.16 -7.49
N THR A 66 -12.21 -7.58 -8.58
CA THR A 66 -12.36 -6.95 -9.89
C THR A 66 -13.11 -7.89 -10.82
N ARG A 67 -14.08 -7.35 -11.57
CA ARG A 67 -14.91 -8.11 -12.51
C ARG A 67 -14.81 -7.49 -13.89
N PHE A 68 -14.77 -8.35 -14.90
CA PHE A 68 -14.80 -7.96 -16.31
C PHE A 68 -15.63 -8.99 -17.08
N THR A 69 -16.18 -8.59 -18.22
CA THR A 69 -16.96 -9.45 -19.12
C THR A 69 -16.26 -9.58 -20.46
N SER A 70 -16.50 -10.70 -21.16
CA SER A 70 -15.93 -10.97 -22.48
C SER A 70 -16.90 -11.84 -23.28
N GLN A 71 -16.95 -11.62 -24.59
CA GLN A 71 -17.73 -12.45 -25.53
C GLN A 71 -16.90 -13.59 -26.13
N ARG A 72 -15.61 -13.67 -25.79
CA ARG A 72 -14.72 -14.75 -26.28
C ARG A 72 -15.01 -16.06 -25.57
N PRO A 73 -14.76 -17.21 -26.22
CA PRO A 73 -14.95 -18.50 -25.59
C PRO A 73 -14.00 -18.67 -24.40
N ALA A 74 -14.44 -19.45 -23.41
CA ALA A 74 -13.75 -19.59 -22.12
C ALA A 74 -12.28 -20.04 -22.25
N ASN A 75 -12.02 -20.95 -23.20
CA ASN A 75 -10.70 -21.50 -23.49
C ASN A 75 -9.73 -20.41 -23.98
N GLU A 76 -10.15 -19.51 -24.88
CA GLU A 76 -9.34 -18.40 -25.38
C GLU A 76 -8.96 -17.44 -24.25
N ILE A 77 -9.93 -17.07 -23.42
CA ILE A 77 -9.71 -16.16 -22.29
C ILE A 77 -8.69 -16.77 -21.31
N MET A 78 -8.89 -18.02 -20.92
CA MET A 78 -7.98 -18.70 -20.00
C MET A 78 -6.58 -18.94 -20.60
N SER A 79 -6.48 -19.14 -21.92
CA SER A 79 -5.20 -19.23 -22.61
C SER A 79 -4.47 -17.90 -22.59
N LYS A 80 -5.17 -16.80 -22.91
CA LYS A 80 -4.59 -15.46 -22.95
C LYS A 80 -4.14 -14.96 -21.58
N ILE A 81 -4.90 -15.25 -20.52
CA ILE A 81 -4.50 -14.91 -19.15
C ILE A 81 -3.23 -15.67 -18.76
N GLU A 82 -3.12 -16.96 -19.11
CA GLU A 82 -1.91 -17.75 -18.82
C GLU A 82 -0.69 -17.24 -19.59
N GLU A 83 -0.85 -16.95 -20.89
CA GLU A 83 0.18 -16.40 -21.76
C GLU A 83 0.74 -15.08 -21.20
N ALA A 84 -0.14 -14.19 -20.73
CA ALA A 84 0.26 -12.92 -20.12
C ALA A 84 0.91 -13.08 -18.72
N ALA A 85 0.52 -14.11 -17.96
CA ALA A 85 1.00 -14.34 -16.59
C ALA A 85 2.41 -14.95 -16.52
N LYS A 86 2.78 -15.80 -17.50
CA LYS A 86 4.09 -16.46 -17.57
C LYS A 86 5.29 -15.50 -17.54
N PRO A 87 5.40 -14.49 -18.40
CA PRO A 87 6.56 -13.58 -18.40
C PRO A 87 6.63 -12.71 -17.13
N LEU A 88 5.52 -12.58 -16.41
CA LEU A 88 5.44 -11.85 -15.14
C LEU A 88 5.90 -12.69 -13.93
N GLY A 89 6.30 -13.96 -14.14
CA GLY A 89 6.75 -14.86 -13.07
C GLY A 89 5.63 -15.34 -12.15
N PHE A 90 4.41 -15.45 -12.70
CA PHE A 90 3.29 -16.09 -12.03
C PHE A 90 3.14 -17.53 -12.49
N ASN A 91 3.01 -18.42 -11.52
CA ASN A 91 2.61 -19.79 -11.71
C ASN A 91 1.08 -19.90 -11.74
N VAL A 92 0.54 -20.54 -12.76
CA VAL A 92 -0.89 -20.58 -13.07
C VAL A 92 -1.43 -22.00 -12.87
N HIS A 93 -2.37 -22.16 -11.93
CA HIS A 93 -3.09 -23.41 -11.72
C HIS A 93 -4.51 -23.30 -12.27
N LYS A 94 -4.87 -24.17 -13.22
CA LYS A 94 -6.18 -24.21 -13.89
C LYS A 94 -7.03 -25.34 -13.33
N ASN A 95 -8.30 -25.06 -13.06
CA ASN A 95 -9.32 -26.05 -12.74
C ASN A 95 -10.65 -25.61 -13.34
N ASN A 96 -11.00 -26.15 -14.50
CA ASN A 96 -12.16 -25.74 -15.31
C ASN A 96 -12.21 -24.22 -15.42
N TYR A 97 -13.29 -23.59 -14.96
CA TYR A 97 -13.52 -22.14 -15.01
C TYR A 97 -12.80 -21.34 -13.92
N LYS A 98 -11.76 -21.90 -13.29
CA LYS A 98 -11.05 -21.27 -12.18
C LYS A 98 -9.56 -21.27 -12.43
N MET A 99 -8.94 -20.12 -12.27
CA MET A 99 -7.49 -19.96 -12.36
C MET A 99 -6.95 -19.39 -11.05
N LYS A 100 -5.84 -19.92 -10.56
CA LYS A 100 -5.08 -19.35 -9.43
C LYS A 100 -3.70 -18.95 -9.93
N LEU A 101 -3.34 -17.70 -9.72
CA LEU A 101 -2.02 -17.16 -10.05
C LEU A 101 -1.25 -16.97 -8.74
N LYS A 102 -0.07 -17.57 -8.65
CA LYS A 102 0.83 -17.46 -7.50
C LYS A 102 2.17 -16.96 -7.99
N GLY A 103 2.70 -15.88 -7.42
CA GLY A 103 4.02 -15.40 -7.79
C GLY A 103 5.12 -16.33 -7.28
N ASP A 104 6.14 -16.57 -8.11
CA ASP A 104 7.21 -17.54 -7.81
C ASP A 104 8.28 -17.01 -6.84
N LYS A 105 8.28 -15.70 -6.56
CA LYS A 105 9.32 -15.02 -5.79
C LYS A 105 8.72 -14.29 -4.59
N THR A 106 9.30 -14.44 -3.41
CA THR A 106 9.16 -13.43 -2.36
C THR A 106 9.93 -12.20 -2.82
N GLY A 107 9.21 -11.18 -3.30
CA GLY A 107 9.83 -9.92 -3.69
C GLY A 107 10.29 -9.11 -2.48
N ARG A 108 10.87 -7.93 -2.72
CA ARG A 108 11.32 -6.99 -1.67
C ARG A 108 10.21 -6.55 -0.69
N LYS A 109 8.95 -6.83 -1.00
CA LYS A 109 7.74 -6.52 -0.20
C LYS A 109 7.02 -7.77 0.35
N GLY A 110 7.63 -8.96 0.33
CA GLY A 110 7.05 -10.19 0.88
C GLY A 110 6.36 -11.08 -0.17
N HIS A 111 5.47 -11.97 0.29
CA HIS A 111 4.75 -12.92 -0.56
C HIS A 111 3.95 -12.20 -1.64
N LEU A 112 4.21 -12.49 -2.92
CA LEU A 112 3.39 -12.01 -4.03
C LEU A 112 1.94 -12.50 -3.84
N ASN A 113 1.02 -11.54 -3.83
CA ASN A 113 -0.40 -11.71 -3.63
C ASN A 113 -0.94 -12.83 -4.55
N ALA A 114 -1.63 -13.82 -3.99
CA ALA A 114 -2.27 -14.87 -4.78
C ALA A 114 -3.60 -14.35 -5.35
N THR A 115 -3.73 -14.31 -6.67
CA THR A 115 -4.96 -13.84 -7.34
C THR A 115 -5.75 -15.02 -7.87
N ARG A 116 -7.07 -15.02 -7.66
CA ARG A 116 -7.99 -16.05 -8.14
C ARG A 116 -8.96 -15.45 -9.15
N TYR A 117 -9.08 -16.09 -10.30
CA TYR A 117 -10.12 -15.79 -11.28
C TYR A 117 -11.13 -16.94 -11.31
N LYS A 118 -12.41 -16.59 -11.42
CA LYS A 118 -13.50 -17.53 -11.66
C LYS A 118 -14.36 -16.97 -12.79
N MET A 119 -14.56 -17.76 -13.84
CA MET A 119 -15.50 -17.46 -14.90
C MET A 119 -16.88 -17.97 -14.49
N ILE A 120 -17.89 -17.14 -14.71
CA ILE A 120 -19.30 -17.45 -14.50
C ILE A 120 -19.89 -17.48 -15.92
N PRO A 121 -20.32 -18.65 -16.42
CA PRO A 121 -20.93 -18.77 -17.74
C PRO A 121 -22.32 -18.13 -17.79
#